data_AF-A0A855KLN0-F1
#
_entry.id   AF-A0A855KLN0-F1
#
_cell.length_a   1.000
_cell.length_b   1.000
_cell.length_c   1.000
_cell.angle_alpha   90.00
_cell.angle_beta   90.00
_cell.angle_gamma   90.00
#
_symmetry.space_group_name_H-M   'P 1'
#
loop_
_entity.id
_entity.type
_entity.pdbx_description
1 polymer ?
#
loop_
_entity_poly.entity_id
_entity_poly.type
_entity_poly.pdbx_seq_one_letter_code
_entity_poly.pdbx_strand_id
1 'polypeptide(L)'
;MNPQMIRDEVLKALKGIAPELEIEQLRSDRSLREEVDLDSMDWLRVIEALNRSLGIAIPESDYQHVDTLDKLIAYLGQKAKSGEAEPSIRKG
;
A
#
# COMPACT_ATOMS: atom_id res chain seq x y z
N MET A 1 6.73 12.54 -3.83
CA MET A 1 5.32 12.08 -3.86
C MET A 1 4.59 12.56 -2.61
N ASN A 2 3.35 13.07 -2.72
CA ASN A 2 2.61 13.69 -1.62
C ASN A 2 1.86 12.62 -0.79
N PRO A 3 1.91 12.60 0.56
CA PRO A 3 1.20 11.61 1.38
C PRO A 3 -0.30 11.52 1.12
N GLN A 4 -0.95 12.64 0.77
CA GLN A 4 -2.37 12.67 0.42
C GLN A 4 -2.68 11.87 -0.85
N MET A 5 -1.80 11.94 -1.86
CA MET A 5 -1.96 11.16 -3.10
C MET A 5 -1.75 9.67 -2.87
N ILE A 6 -0.75 9.32 -2.04
CA ILE A 6 -0.51 7.92 -1.66
C ILE A 6 -1.73 7.36 -0.92
N ARG A 7 -2.28 8.15 0.02
CA ARG A 7 -3.49 7.78 0.75
C ARG A 7 -4.63 7.52 -0.24
N ASP A 8 -4.93 8.44 -1.15
CA ASP A 8 -5.99 8.27 -2.13
C ASP A 8 -5.86 6.96 -2.92
N GLU A 9 -4.64 6.63 -3.36
CA GLU A 9 -4.43 5.42 -4.14
C GLU A 9 -4.52 4.13 -3.32
N VAL A 10 -4.12 4.16 -2.05
CA VAL A 10 -4.40 3.06 -1.10
C VAL A 10 -5.89 2.88 -0.92
N LEU A 11 -6.64 3.95 -0.70
CA LEU A 11 -8.08 3.88 -0.48
C LEU A 11 -8.81 3.37 -1.73
N LYS A 12 -8.35 3.75 -2.91
CA LYS A 12 -8.86 3.27 -4.19
C LYS A 12 -8.56 1.79 -4.42
N ALA A 13 -7.35 1.33 -4.08
CA ALA A 13 -6.99 -0.08 -4.13
C ALA A 13 -7.86 -0.92 -3.17
N LEU A 14 -8.06 -0.43 -1.94
CA LEU A 14 -8.93 -1.07 -0.95
C LEU A 14 -10.38 -1.14 -1.45
N LYS A 15 -10.94 -0.02 -1.95
CA LYS A 15 -12.30 0.01 -2.52
C LYS A 15 -12.48 -0.88 -3.76
N GLY A 16 -11.40 -1.18 -4.48
CA GLY A 16 -11.45 -2.12 -5.59
C GLY A 16 -11.71 -3.56 -5.16
N ILE A 17 -11.33 -3.90 -3.92
CA ILE A 17 -11.52 -5.25 -3.35
C ILE A 17 -12.73 -5.28 -2.42
N ALA A 18 -12.85 -4.28 -1.54
CA ALA A 18 -13.95 -4.09 -0.61
C ALA A 18 -14.68 -2.77 -0.93
N PRO A 19 -15.60 -2.74 -1.91
CA PRO A 19 -16.33 -1.53 -2.29
C PRO A 19 -17.25 -1.01 -1.19
N GLU A 20 -17.65 -1.89 -0.26
CA GLU A 20 -18.47 -1.58 0.92
C GLU A 20 -17.67 -0.90 2.04
N LEU A 21 -16.34 -0.76 1.89
CA LEU A 21 -15.48 -0.11 2.87
C LEU A 21 -15.85 1.36 3.07
N GLU A 22 -16.16 1.71 4.32
CA GLU A 22 -16.38 3.09 4.76
C GLU A 22 -15.07 3.77 5.18
N ILE A 23 -14.50 4.52 4.26
CA ILE A 23 -13.20 5.17 4.44
C ILE A 23 -13.14 6.20 5.56
N GLU A 24 -14.29 6.79 5.89
CA GLU A 24 -14.40 7.76 6.98
C GLU A 24 -14.31 7.09 8.37
N GLN A 25 -14.65 5.81 8.44
CA GLN A 25 -14.57 5.01 9.67
C GLN A 25 -13.22 4.28 9.81
N LEU A 26 -12.45 4.19 8.72
CA LEU A 26 -11.18 3.47 8.68
C LEU A 26 -10.13 4.12 9.60
N ARG A 27 -9.69 3.38 10.61
CA ARG A 27 -8.64 3.84 11.52
C ARG A 27 -7.26 3.66 10.91
N SER A 28 -6.49 4.74 10.87
CA SER A 28 -5.17 4.72 10.22
C SER A 28 -4.09 4.01 11.05
N ASP A 29 -4.33 3.89 12.36
CA ASP A 29 -3.46 3.25 13.36
C ASP A 29 -3.71 1.73 13.53
N ARG A 30 -4.72 1.19 12.85
CA ARG A 30 -5.13 -0.22 12.96
C ARG A 30 -4.78 -1.03 11.73
N SER A 31 -4.83 -2.36 11.88
CA SER A 31 -4.61 -3.30 10.78
C SER A 31 -5.64 -3.06 9.69
N LEU A 32 -5.16 -2.76 8.49
CA LEU A 32 -6.02 -2.65 7.31
C LEU A 32 -6.70 -3.97 6.99
N ARG A 33 -6.04 -5.10 7.28
CA ARG A 33 -6.64 -6.41 7.03
C ARG A 33 -7.84 -6.66 7.92
N GLU A 34 -7.75 -6.29 9.19
CA GLU A 34 -8.87 -6.45 10.12
C GLU A 34 -9.98 -5.42 9.87
N GLU A 35 -9.63 -4.15 9.63
CA GLU A 35 -10.65 -3.09 9.46
C GLU A 35 -11.41 -3.21 8.14
N VAL A 36 -10.81 -3.81 7.12
CA VAL A 36 -11.41 -4.01 5.79
C VAL A 36 -11.88 -5.47 5.59
N ASP A 37 -11.65 -6.34 6.58
CA ASP A 37 -11.95 -7.78 6.52
C ASP A 37 -11.28 -8.46 5.30
N LEU A 38 -9.99 -8.18 5.08
CA LEU A 38 -9.22 -8.74 3.97
C LEU A 38 -8.57 -10.07 4.35
N ASP A 39 -8.89 -11.09 3.56
CA ASP A 39 -8.15 -12.35 3.58
C ASP A 39 -6.74 -12.21 2.97
N SER A 40 -5.90 -13.23 3.17
CA SER A 40 -4.53 -13.28 2.63
C SER A 40 -4.47 -13.01 1.11
N MET A 41 -5.44 -13.52 0.35
CA MET A 41 -5.49 -13.33 -1.11
C MET A 41 -5.90 -11.91 -1.50
N ASP A 42 -6.82 -11.31 -0.75
CA ASP A 42 -7.28 -9.95 -0.99
C ASP A 42 -6.20 -8.93 -0.63
N TRP A 43 -5.46 -9.17 0.44
CA TRP A 43 -4.27 -8.39 0.75
C TRP A 43 -3.26 -8.37 -0.39
N LEU A 44 -2.96 -9.54 -0.99
CA LEU A 44 -2.05 -9.62 -2.13
C LEU A 44 -2.57 -8.80 -3.32
N ARG A 45 -3.88 -8.80 -3.58
CA ARG A 45 -4.48 -7.98 -4.64
C ARG A 45 -4.39 -6.49 -4.38
N VAL A 46 -4.52 -6.05 -3.12
CA VAL A 46 -4.30 -4.64 -2.73
C VAL A 46 -2.86 -4.24 -3.00
N ILE A 47 -1.89 -5.05 -2.56
CA ILE A 47 -0.46 -4.80 -2.80
C ILE A 47 -0.14 -4.77 -4.29
N GLU A 48 -0.71 -5.68 -5.08
CA GLU A 48 -0.52 -5.74 -6.52
C GLU A 48 -1.13 -4.52 -7.23
N ALA A 49 -2.30 -4.06 -6.81
CA ALA A 49 -2.94 -2.85 -7.32
C ALA A 49 -2.11 -1.60 -7.01
N LEU A 50 -1.58 -1.49 -5.79
CA LEU A 50 -0.67 -0.42 -5.38
C LEU A 50 0.63 -0.43 -6.18
N ASN A 51 1.22 -1.61 -6.39
CA ASN A 51 2.42 -1.75 -7.20
C ASN A 51 2.17 -1.32 -8.65
N ARG A 52 1.04 -1.69 -9.26
CA ARG A 52 0.69 -1.23 -10.61
C ARG A 52 0.46 0.27 -10.69
N SER A 53 -0.19 0.86 -9.69
CA SER A 53 -0.54 2.28 -9.72
C SER A 53 0.65 3.19 -9.41
N LEU A 54 1.47 2.80 -8.44
CA LEU A 54 2.59 3.61 -7.97
C LEU A 54 3.95 3.20 -8.55
N GLY A 55 4.03 2.01 -9.15
CA GLY A 55 5.29 1.42 -9.62
C GLY A 55 6.20 0.94 -8.48
N ILE A 56 5.68 0.78 -7.26
CA ILE A 56 6.46 0.43 -6.07
C ILE A 56 6.13 -1.00 -5.65
N ALA A 57 7.13 -1.88 -5.77
CA ALA A 57 7.01 -3.26 -5.29
C ALA A 57 7.13 -3.33 -3.76
N ILE A 58 6.20 -4.04 -3.12
CA ILE A 58 6.24 -4.33 -1.68
C ILE A 58 6.53 -5.84 -1.54
N PRO A 59 7.75 -6.24 -1.14
CA PRO A 59 8.07 -7.64 -0.95
C PRO A 59 7.32 -8.20 0.26
N GLU A 60 7.05 -9.51 0.26
CA GLU A 60 6.33 -10.19 1.34
C GLU A 60 7.00 -10.03 2.71
N SER A 61 8.34 -9.97 2.75
CA SER A 61 9.11 -9.71 3.96
C SER A 61 8.75 -8.39 4.66
N ASP A 62 8.23 -7.42 3.91
CA ASP A 62 7.84 -6.10 4.40
C ASP A 62 6.35 -6.00 4.75
N TYR A 63 5.55 -7.06 4.63
CA TYR A 63 4.10 -7.01 4.93
C TYR A 63 3.80 -6.58 6.37
N GLN A 64 4.63 -6.99 7.33
CA GLN A 64 4.54 -6.53 8.72
C GLN A 64 4.75 -5.01 8.88
N HIS A 65 5.48 -4.39 7.96
CA HIS A 65 5.78 -2.96 7.93
C HIS A 65 4.74 -2.15 7.17
N VAL A 66 3.71 -2.78 6.60
CA VAL A 66 2.63 -2.11 5.84
C VAL A 66 1.24 -2.53 6.28
N ASP A 67 1.13 -3.13 7.47
CA ASP A 67 -0.11 -3.69 8.00
C ASP A 67 -1.20 -2.62 8.28
N THR A 68 -0.78 -1.41 8.65
CA THR A 68 -1.68 -0.27 8.94
C THR A 68 -1.58 0.80 7.86
N LEU A 69 -2.62 1.63 7.70
CA LEU A 69 -2.64 2.71 6.72
C LEU A 69 -1.48 3.71 6.90
N ASP A 70 -1.19 4.13 8.12
CA ASP A 70 -0.08 5.06 8.40
C ASP A 70 1.27 4.48 7.98
N LYS A 71 1.54 3.23 8.38
CA LYS A 71 2.76 2.52 8.00
C LYS A 71 2.88 2.34 6.49
N LEU A 72 1.80 1.97 5.80
CA LEU A 72 1.77 1.79 4.36
C LEU A 72 2.06 3.11 3.63
N ILE A 73 1.42 4.21 4.03
CA ILE A 73 1.67 5.55 3.47
C ILE A 73 3.12 5.96 3.71
N ALA A 74 3.63 5.77 4.92
CA ALA A 74 5.01 6.10 5.27
C ALA A 74 6.02 5.25 4.48
N TYR A 75 5.75 3.95 4.31
CA TYR A 75 6.58 3.04 3.52
C TYR A 75 6.63 3.45 2.05
N LEU A 76 5.46 3.66 1.43
CA LEU A 76 5.35 4.10 0.04
C LEU A 76 5.96 5.49 -0.16
N GLY A 77 5.79 6.39 0.79
CA GLY A 77 6.38 7.73 0.76
C GLY A 77 7.91 7.70 0.83
N GLN A 78 8.47 6.78 1.61
CA GLN A 78 9.92 6.55 1.66
C GLN A 78 10.42 5.91 0.36
N LYS A 79 9.79 4.84 -0.11
CA LYS A 79 10.16 4.18 -1.37
C LYS A 79 10.04 5.10 -2.58
N ALA A 80 9.03 5.97 -2.63
CA ALA A 80 8.90 6.95 -3.70
C ALA A 80 10.03 7.99 -3.69
N LYS A 81 10.59 8.33 -2.53
CA LYS A 81 11.79 9.20 -2.42
C LYS A 81 13.07 8.43 -2.75
N SER A 82 13.16 7.16 -2.34
CA SER A 82 14.32 6.31 -2.62
C SER A 82 14.36 5.79 -4.06
N GLY A 83 13.22 5.76 -4.75
CA GLY A 83 13.10 5.40 -6.18
C GLY A 83 13.70 6.44 -7.13
N GLU A 84 14.08 7.62 -6.62
CA GLU A 84 14.97 8.56 -7.32
C GLU A 84 16.46 8.19 -7.18
N ALA A 85 16.82 7.16 -6.37
CA ALA A 85 18.20 6.85 -5.99
C ALA A 85 18.68 5.40 -6.22
N GLU A 86 17.90 4.51 -6.86
CA GLU A 86 18.42 3.21 -7.30
C GLU A 86 18.34 3.05 -8.83
N PRO A 87 19.46 3.26 -9.55
CA PRO A 87 19.56 2.84 -10.93
C PRO A 87 19.55 1.31 -10.95
N SER A 88 18.60 0.73 -11.70
CA SER A 88 18.59 -0.69 -12.05
C SER A 88 20.00 -1.17 -12.39
N ILE A 89 20.62 -1.90 -11.47
CA ILE A 89 21.87 -2.60 -11.75
C ILE A 89 21.52 -3.70 -12.74
N ARG A 90 21.93 -3.46 -13.99
CA ARG A 90 22.02 -4.44 -15.06
C ARG A 90 22.75 -5.69 -14.54
N LYS A 91 22.09 -6.85 -14.58
CA LYS A 91 22.75 -8.12 -14.89
C LYS A 91 22.55 -8.32 -16.40
N GLY A 92 23.57 -8.37 -17.25
CA GLY A 92 24.86 -9.04 -17.07
C GLY A 92 24.79 -10.31 -17.91
#